data_AF-A0A0Q7VYW7-F1
#
_entry.id   AF-A0A0Q7VYW7-F1
#
_cell.length_a   1.000
_cell.length_b   1.000
_cell.length_c   1.000
_cell.angle_alpha   90.00
_cell.angle_beta   90.00
_cell.angle_gamma   90.00
#
_symmetry.space_group_name_H-M   'P 1'
#
loop_
_entity.id
_entity.type
_entity.pdbx_description
1 polymer ?
#
loop_
_entity_poly.entity_id
_entity_poly.type
_entity_poly.pdbx_seq_one_letter_code
_entity_poly.pdbx_strand_id
1 'polypeptide(L)'
;MTAGSQLPASTFVARETILNSTTTSMQGGSAGSVFKDAAGDPSPAVIILPAVAGLNSYIDRMSDSLAGQGYASVALDYYARSGGVPDLGDRAKIMAAVASLSDRDVLADVAANVEFLKSRPDIDSRRISVMGFCVGGSFAILAASEIEGLACAIAFYGTIRYGETSDRKPVSPHDAAQNLKCP
;
A
#
# COMPACT_ATOMS: atom_id res chain seq x y z
N MET A 1 -36.74 -17.77 -10.55
CA MET A 1 -35.40 -17.77 -11.19
C MET A 1 -34.89 -16.33 -11.14
N THR A 2 -34.19 -15.97 -10.08
CA THR A 2 -33.73 -14.61 -9.84
C THR A 2 -32.26 -14.54 -10.28
N ALA A 3 -32.01 -13.76 -11.33
CA ALA A 3 -30.69 -13.59 -11.92
C ALA A 3 -29.72 -12.96 -10.91
N GLY A 4 -28.54 -13.57 -10.78
CA GLY A 4 -27.44 -13.08 -9.94
C GLY A 4 -26.91 -11.76 -10.46
N SER A 5 -26.82 -10.76 -9.58
CA SER A 5 -26.17 -9.49 -9.84
C SER A 5 -24.65 -9.69 -9.83
N GLN A 6 -24.07 -9.81 -11.02
CA GLN A 6 -22.64 -9.74 -11.26
C GLN A 6 -22.17 -8.30 -10.97
N LEU A 7 -21.27 -8.14 -10.00
CA LEU A 7 -20.56 -6.87 -9.75
C LEU A 7 -19.77 -6.48 -11.01
N PRO A 8 -19.71 -5.19 -11.40
CA PRO A 8 -19.01 -4.78 -12.61
C PRO A 8 -17.49 -4.94 -12.45
N ALA A 9 -16.85 -5.44 -13.50
CA ALA A 9 -15.41 -5.59 -13.59
C ALA A 9 -14.69 -4.23 -13.48
N SER A 10 -13.65 -4.18 -12.66
CA SER A 10 -12.86 -2.99 -12.35
C SER A 10 -12.17 -2.42 -13.61
N THR A 11 -12.44 -1.15 -13.92
CA THR A 11 -11.82 -0.44 -15.06
C THR A 11 -10.46 0.14 -14.67
N PHE A 12 -9.42 -0.21 -15.43
CA PHE A 12 -8.05 0.28 -15.28
C PHE A 12 -7.87 1.61 -16.03
N VAL A 13 -7.25 2.62 -15.38
CA VAL A 13 -6.86 3.88 -16.04
C VAL A 13 -5.35 4.02 -15.94
N ALA A 14 -4.67 3.97 -17.09
CA ALA A 14 -3.24 4.25 -17.23
C ALA A 14 -3.02 5.75 -17.49
N ARG A 15 -1.99 6.34 -16.89
CA ARG A 15 -1.47 7.67 -17.26
C ARG A 15 -0.16 7.49 -18.04
N GLU A 16 -0.01 8.30 -19.09
CA GLU A 16 1.01 8.16 -20.14
C GLU A 16 2.42 8.64 -19.71
N THR A 17 3.42 8.07 -20.39
CA THR A 17 4.81 7.81 -20.01
C THR A 17 5.80 8.96 -20.27
N ILE A 18 6.83 9.08 -19.42
CA ILE A 18 8.16 9.55 -19.82
C ILE A 18 9.19 8.51 -19.33
N LEU A 19 9.78 7.78 -20.29
CA LEU A 19 10.78 6.71 -20.17
C LEU A 19 10.40 5.50 -19.27
N ASN A 20 9.90 4.43 -19.89
CA ASN A 20 9.71 3.06 -19.34
C ASN A 20 8.90 2.90 -18.02
N SER A 21 8.15 3.92 -17.61
CA SER A 21 7.21 3.86 -16.48
C SER A 21 5.78 3.58 -16.97
N THR A 22 5.12 2.53 -16.47
CA THR A 22 3.67 2.34 -16.64
C THR A 22 2.97 2.53 -15.30
N THR A 23 2.36 3.69 -15.11
CA THR A 23 1.51 3.94 -13.94
C THR A 23 0.15 3.31 -14.15
N THR A 24 -0.16 2.24 -13.41
CA THR A 24 -1.48 1.60 -13.39
C THR A 24 -2.23 2.06 -12.15
N SER A 25 -3.30 2.85 -12.33
CA SER A 25 -4.24 3.15 -11.24
C SER A 25 -5.36 2.10 -11.24
N MET A 26 -5.56 1.42 -10.10
CA MET A 26 -6.75 0.58 -9.89
C MET A 26 -7.81 1.37 -9.13
N GLN A 27 -9.07 1.32 -9.60
CA GLN A 27 -10.22 1.80 -8.82
C GLN A 27 -10.36 0.93 -7.55
N GLY A 28 -9.99 1.53 -6.42
CA GLY A 28 -9.83 0.83 -5.15
C GLY A 28 -8.74 1.38 -4.23
N GLY A 29 -8.05 2.49 -4.56
CA GLY A 29 -7.08 3.12 -3.65
C GLY A 29 -5.61 2.80 -3.93
N SER A 30 -5.24 2.61 -5.20
CA SER A 30 -3.82 2.55 -5.60
C SER A 30 -3.54 3.45 -6.80
N ALA A 31 -2.46 4.23 -6.69
CA ALA A 31 -1.76 4.81 -7.83
C ALA A 31 -0.45 4.02 -7.96
N GLY A 32 -0.46 2.95 -8.76
CA GLY A 32 0.70 2.09 -8.95
C GLY A 32 1.61 2.63 -10.04
N SER A 33 2.93 2.55 -9.86
CA SER A 33 3.92 2.73 -10.93
C SER A 33 4.68 1.43 -11.12
N VAL A 34 4.22 0.58 -12.05
CA VAL A 34 4.90 -0.66 -12.37
C VAL A 34 6.04 -0.36 -13.35
N PHE A 35 7.26 -0.63 -12.91
CA PHE A 35 8.47 -0.54 -13.72
C PHE A 35 8.94 -1.94 -14.10
N LYS A 36 9.25 -2.12 -15.38
CA LYS A 36 9.81 -3.34 -15.95
C LYS A 36 11.20 -3.04 -16.50
N ASP A 37 12.18 -3.86 -16.14
CA ASP A 37 13.39 -4.00 -16.93
C ASP A 37 13.08 -4.99 -18.06
N ALA A 38 13.03 -4.51 -19.30
CA ALA A 38 12.36 -5.21 -20.41
C ALA A 38 13.02 -6.53 -20.87
N ALA A 39 14.13 -6.95 -20.27
CA ALA A 39 14.93 -8.11 -20.70
C ALA A 39 15.43 -9.03 -19.57
N GLY A 40 14.97 -8.88 -18.32
CA GLY A 40 15.46 -9.62 -17.15
C GLY A 40 14.49 -10.63 -16.52
N ASP A 41 14.96 -11.33 -15.48
CA ASP A 41 14.13 -12.17 -14.60
C ASP A 41 13.01 -11.36 -13.92
N PRO A 42 11.91 -11.99 -13.47
CA PRO A 42 10.83 -11.30 -12.77
C PRO A 42 11.33 -10.46 -11.58
N SER A 43 10.89 -9.19 -11.54
CA SER A 43 11.37 -8.21 -10.56
C SER A 43 10.79 -8.47 -9.17
N PRO A 44 11.57 -8.25 -8.10
CA PRO A 44 10.99 -8.11 -6.76
C PRO A 44 10.09 -6.86 -6.71
N ALA A 45 9.10 -6.85 -5.82
CA ALA A 45 8.15 -5.75 -5.71
C ALA A 45 8.05 -5.19 -4.29
N VAL A 46 7.79 -3.88 -4.17
CA VAL A 46 7.57 -3.20 -2.89
C VAL A 46 6.25 -2.43 -2.92
N ILE A 47 5.35 -2.77 -1.99
CA ILE A 47 4.14 -1.98 -1.72
C ILE A 47 4.51 -0.87 -0.74
N ILE A 48 4.38 0.38 -1.17
CA ILE A 48 4.69 1.57 -0.38
C ILE A 48 3.42 2.08 0.30
N LEU A 49 3.47 2.19 1.62
CA LEU A 49 2.43 2.75 2.48
C LEU A 49 2.87 4.15 2.92
N PRO A 50 2.30 5.22 2.33
CA PRO A 50 2.74 6.58 2.63
C PRO A 50 2.50 6.99 4.08
N ALA A 51 3.03 8.16 4.44
CA ALA A 51 2.62 8.87 5.65
C ALA A 51 1.22 9.48 5.48
N VAL A 52 0.75 10.21 6.51
CA VAL A 52 -0.55 10.92 6.49
C VAL A 52 -0.66 11.95 5.35
N ALA A 53 0.47 12.40 4.79
CA ALA A 53 0.51 13.28 3.62
C ALA A 53 0.08 12.58 2.31
N GLY A 54 -0.20 11.27 2.34
CA GLY A 54 -0.59 10.50 1.16
C GLY A 54 0.51 10.46 0.10
N LEU A 55 0.09 10.32 -1.15
CA LEU A 55 0.98 10.33 -2.32
C LEU A 55 1.53 11.74 -2.55
N ASN A 56 2.86 11.83 -2.68
CA ASN A 56 3.58 13.09 -2.88
C ASN A 56 4.95 12.81 -3.54
N SER A 57 5.69 13.87 -3.84
CA SER A 57 7.00 13.79 -4.52
C SER A 57 8.09 13.03 -3.76
N TYR A 58 7.93 12.78 -2.46
CA TYR A 58 8.81 11.86 -1.75
C TYR A 58 8.53 10.40 -2.12
N ILE A 59 7.25 10.03 -2.23
CA ILE A 59 6.83 8.68 -2.65
C ILE A 59 7.20 8.42 -4.11
N ASP A 60 7.06 9.43 -4.99
CA ASP A 60 7.50 9.32 -6.39
C ASP A 60 9.01 9.05 -6.46
N ARG A 61 9.81 9.85 -5.76
CA ARG A 61 11.28 9.66 -5.70
C ARG A 61 11.69 8.32 -5.08
N MET A 62 10.95 7.83 -4.10
CA MET A 62 11.18 6.51 -3.52
C MET A 62 10.91 5.41 -4.56
N SER A 63 9.82 5.56 -5.31
CA SER A 63 9.46 4.63 -6.39
C SER A 63 10.51 4.62 -7.49
N ASP A 64 11.00 5.80 -7.89
CA ASP A 64 12.09 5.93 -8.87
C ASP A 64 13.40 5.31 -8.36
N SER A 65 13.72 5.49 -7.08
CA SER A 65 14.91 4.91 -6.47
C SER A 65 14.84 3.38 -6.38
N LEU A 66 13.66 2.82 -6.13
CA LEU A 66 13.41 1.38 -6.16
C LEU A 66 13.52 0.84 -7.58
N ALA A 67 12.95 1.55 -8.56
CA ALA A 67 13.06 1.20 -9.97
C ALA A 67 14.51 1.18 -10.45
N GLY A 68 15.32 2.19 -10.05
CA GLY A 68 16.76 2.22 -10.34
C GLY A 68 17.57 1.08 -9.72
N GLN A 69 16.99 0.35 -8.77
CA GLN A 69 17.56 -0.85 -8.13
C GLN A 69 16.93 -2.15 -8.64
N GLY A 70 16.04 -2.09 -9.64
CA GLY A 70 15.40 -3.26 -10.24
C GLY A 70 14.14 -3.75 -9.53
N TYR A 71 13.56 -2.95 -8.62
CA TYR A 71 12.31 -3.27 -7.93
C TYR A 71 11.12 -2.62 -8.64
N ALA A 72 10.03 -3.37 -8.78
CA ALA A 72 8.72 -2.79 -9.05
C ALA A 72 8.16 -2.16 -7.76
N SER A 73 7.32 -1.14 -7.87
CA SER A 73 6.66 -0.56 -6.71
C SER A 73 5.21 -0.17 -6.95
N VAL A 74 4.39 -0.22 -5.90
CA VAL A 74 3.02 0.30 -5.92
C VAL A 74 2.80 1.09 -4.66
N ALA A 75 2.30 2.32 -4.78
CA ALA A 75 2.00 3.16 -3.64
C ALA A 75 0.49 3.17 -3.35
N LEU A 76 0.15 2.99 -2.07
CA LEU A 76 -1.23 3.02 -1.60
C LEU A 76 -1.73 4.46 -1.48
N ASP A 77 -2.93 4.74 -1.99
CA ASP A 77 -3.61 6.01 -1.77
C ASP A 77 -4.74 5.84 -0.76
N TYR A 78 -4.46 6.20 0.50
CA TYR A 78 -5.46 6.16 1.58
C TYR A 78 -6.68 7.03 1.30
N TYR A 79 -6.50 8.10 0.52
CA TYR A 79 -7.48 9.17 0.40
C TYR A 79 -8.23 9.17 -0.92
N ALA A 80 -7.96 8.19 -1.78
CA ALA A 80 -8.70 7.97 -3.02
C ALA A 80 -10.22 7.90 -2.81
N ARG A 81 -10.65 7.44 -1.63
CA ARG A 81 -12.06 7.32 -1.23
C ARG A 81 -12.59 8.48 -0.38
N SER A 82 -11.73 9.34 0.17
CA SER A 82 -12.09 10.25 1.26
C SER A 82 -11.92 11.75 0.95
N GLY A 83 -11.85 12.11 -0.34
CA GLY A 83 -11.85 13.52 -0.76
C GLY A 83 -10.49 14.22 -0.73
N GLY A 84 -9.39 13.47 -0.57
CA GLY A 84 -8.02 13.99 -0.65
C GLY A 84 -7.27 14.05 0.68
N VAL A 85 -6.01 14.47 0.58
CA VAL A 85 -5.06 14.58 1.70
C VAL A 85 -5.53 15.67 2.70
N PRO A 86 -5.39 15.47 4.03
CA PRO A 86 -5.70 16.50 5.00
C PRO A 86 -4.80 17.73 4.85
N ASP A 87 -5.28 18.86 5.36
CA ASP A 87 -4.46 20.07 5.51
C ASP A 87 -3.35 19.81 6.55
N LEU A 88 -2.11 19.73 6.06
CA LEU A 88 -0.93 19.39 6.84
C LEU A 88 -0.44 20.53 7.74
N GLY A 89 -1.00 21.73 7.62
CA GLY A 89 -0.75 22.85 8.54
C GLY A 89 -1.56 22.76 9.83
N ASP A 90 -2.61 21.92 9.85
CA ASP A 90 -3.54 21.79 10.96
C ASP A 90 -3.41 20.43 11.64
N ARG A 91 -2.89 20.44 12.88
CA ARG A 91 -2.68 19.23 13.67
C ARG A 91 -4.00 18.48 13.91
N ALA A 92 -5.11 19.17 14.14
CA ALA A 92 -6.38 18.53 14.43
C ALA A 92 -6.90 17.76 13.21
N LYS A 93 -6.77 18.35 12.01
CA LYS A 93 -7.13 17.66 10.75
C LYS A 93 -6.22 16.47 10.45
N ILE A 94 -4.92 16.58 10.71
CA ILE A 94 -3.99 15.44 10.60
C ILE A 94 -4.42 14.29 11.50
N MET A 95 -4.68 14.57 12.78
CA MET A 95 -5.08 13.53 13.74
C MET A 95 -6.44 12.92 13.38
N ALA A 96 -7.39 13.74 12.93
CA ALA A 96 -8.69 13.26 12.46
C ALA A 96 -8.56 12.35 11.23
N ALA A 97 -7.66 12.69 10.29
CA ALA A 97 -7.37 11.84 9.14
C ALA A 97 -6.73 10.51 9.54
N VAL A 98 -5.73 10.51 10.43
CA VAL A 98 -5.14 9.25 10.93
C VAL A 98 -6.17 8.38 11.65
N ALA A 99 -7.05 8.99 12.45
CA ALA A 99 -8.11 8.29 13.17
C ALA A 99 -9.23 7.76 12.26
N SER A 100 -9.43 8.37 11.09
CA SER A 100 -10.44 7.90 10.12
C SER A 100 -9.96 6.72 9.29
N LEU A 101 -8.64 6.48 9.17
CA LEU A 101 -8.09 5.32 8.48
C LEU A 101 -8.43 4.04 9.23
N SER A 102 -9.25 3.20 8.60
CA SER A 102 -9.61 1.87 9.05
C SER A 102 -8.49 0.87 8.77
N ASP A 103 -8.00 0.21 9.81
CA ASP A 103 -6.98 -0.83 9.69
C ASP A 103 -7.45 -1.94 8.76
N ARG A 104 -8.71 -2.37 8.90
CA ARG A 104 -9.33 -3.38 8.03
C ARG A 104 -9.30 -2.97 6.55
N ASP A 105 -9.67 -1.74 6.24
CA ASP A 105 -9.78 -1.29 4.84
C ASP A 105 -8.38 -1.15 4.22
N VAL A 106 -7.43 -0.61 4.97
CA VAL A 106 -6.04 -0.48 4.51
C VAL A 106 -5.41 -1.85 4.29
N LEU A 107 -5.59 -2.80 5.23
CA LEU A 107 -5.06 -4.15 5.07
C LEU A 107 -5.72 -4.92 3.92
N ALA A 108 -7.02 -4.70 3.67
CA ALA A 108 -7.68 -5.24 2.50
C ALA A 108 -7.07 -4.70 1.19
N ASP A 109 -6.80 -3.40 1.13
CA ASP A 109 -6.14 -2.80 -0.03
C ASP A 109 -4.70 -3.33 -0.21
N VAL A 110 -3.94 -3.53 0.89
CA VAL A 110 -2.61 -4.15 0.82
C VAL A 110 -2.70 -5.58 0.30
N ALA A 111 -3.62 -6.39 0.81
CA ALA A 111 -3.81 -7.76 0.35
C ALA A 111 -4.20 -7.81 -1.14
N ALA A 112 -5.06 -6.89 -1.59
CA ALA A 112 -5.42 -6.77 -3.00
C ALA A 112 -4.20 -6.42 -3.89
N ASN A 113 -3.30 -5.57 -3.40
CA ASN A 113 -2.05 -5.24 -4.11
C ASN A 113 -1.08 -6.43 -4.14
N VAL A 114 -0.99 -7.22 -3.06
CA VAL A 114 -0.20 -8.46 -3.06
C VAL A 114 -0.70 -9.42 -4.13
N GLU A 115 -2.01 -9.68 -4.19
CA GLU A 115 -2.59 -10.59 -5.18
C GLU A 115 -2.46 -10.05 -6.61
N PHE A 116 -2.63 -8.74 -6.81
CA PHE A 116 -2.35 -8.09 -8.08
C PHE A 116 -0.91 -8.32 -8.52
N LEU A 117 0.08 -8.06 -7.65
CA LEU A 117 1.50 -8.26 -7.95
C LEU A 117 1.82 -9.74 -8.23
N LYS A 118 1.25 -10.69 -7.49
CA LYS A 118 1.41 -12.14 -7.76
C LYS A 118 0.83 -12.55 -9.11
N SER A 119 -0.22 -11.89 -9.58
CA SER A 119 -0.86 -12.18 -10.88
C SER A 119 -0.02 -11.74 -12.08
N ARG A 120 1.01 -10.91 -11.85
CA ARG A 120 1.82 -10.33 -12.90
C ARG A 120 3.00 -11.24 -13.29
N PRO A 121 3.17 -11.58 -14.57
CA PRO A 121 4.26 -12.45 -15.01
C PRO A 121 5.64 -11.78 -14.94
N ASP A 122 5.71 -10.45 -14.84
CA ASP A 122 6.93 -9.66 -14.70
C ASP A 122 7.35 -9.44 -13.24
N ILE A 123 6.62 -10.01 -12.26
CA ILE A 123 6.91 -9.91 -10.83
C ILE A 123 7.28 -11.28 -10.26
N ASP A 124 8.33 -11.35 -9.45
CA ASP A 124 8.62 -12.53 -8.63
C ASP A 124 7.65 -12.56 -7.45
N SER A 125 6.63 -13.41 -7.57
CA SER A 125 5.56 -13.58 -6.58
C SER A 125 6.04 -13.96 -5.18
N ARG A 126 7.29 -14.44 -5.05
CA ARG A 126 7.92 -14.79 -3.76
C ARG A 126 8.70 -13.63 -3.14
N ARG A 127 8.87 -12.51 -3.86
CA ARG A 127 9.67 -11.35 -3.43
C ARG A 127 8.83 -10.07 -3.43
N ILE A 128 7.66 -10.13 -2.80
CA ILE A 128 6.78 -8.98 -2.59
C ILE A 128 6.93 -8.50 -1.15
N SER A 129 7.36 -7.27 -0.94
CA SER A 129 7.54 -6.67 0.40
C SER A 129 6.60 -5.51 0.61
N VAL A 130 6.39 -5.13 1.88
CA VAL A 130 5.66 -3.91 2.25
C VAL A 130 6.60 -2.94 2.96
N MET A 131 6.51 -1.66 2.64
CA MET A 131 7.32 -0.60 3.24
C MET A 131 6.41 0.56 3.64
N GLY A 132 6.50 1.02 4.88
CA GLY A 132 5.60 2.05 5.40
C GLY A 132 6.25 3.14 6.21
N PHE A 133 5.70 4.35 6.13
CA PHE A 133 6.22 5.55 6.82
C PHE A 133 5.16 6.18 7.74
N CYS A 134 5.53 6.54 8.97
CA CYS A 134 4.61 7.14 9.95
C CYS A 134 3.38 6.23 10.15
N VAL A 135 2.17 6.69 9.84
CA VAL A 135 0.96 5.85 9.88
C VAL A 135 1.09 4.61 8.98
N GLY A 136 1.77 4.72 7.84
CA GLY A 136 2.12 3.59 6.98
C GLY A 136 3.04 2.58 7.66
N GLY A 137 3.92 3.02 8.57
CA GLY A 137 4.78 2.13 9.35
C GLY A 137 3.97 1.27 10.32
N SER A 138 2.93 1.83 10.93
CA SER A 138 1.96 1.06 11.72
C SER A 138 1.26 0.02 10.86
N PHE A 139 0.81 0.40 9.66
CA PHE A 139 0.19 -0.54 8.73
C PHE A 139 1.13 -1.60 8.19
N ALA A 140 2.43 -1.31 8.03
CA ALA A 140 3.41 -2.32 7.62
C ALA A 140 3.54 -3.44 8.64
N ILE A 141 3.54 -3.12 9.95
CA ILE A 141 3.55 -4.11 11.03
C ILE A 141 2.25 -4.93 11.04
N LEU A 142 1.10 -4.26 10.91
CA LEU A 142 -0.20 -4.94 10.84
C LEU A 142 -0.29 -5.86 9.62
N ALA A 143 0.16 -5.40 8.46
CA ALA A 143 0.21 -6.19 7.23
C ALA A 143 1.09 -7.43 7.41
N ALA A 144 2.27 -7.28 8.01
CA ALA A 144 3.14 -8.41 8.34
C ALA A 144 2.50 -9.43 9.30
N SER A 145 1.56 -8.98 10.14
CA SER A 145 0.89 -9.83 11.14
C SER A 145 -0.33 -10.57 10.58
N GLU A 146 -0.96 -10.05 9.52
CA GLU A 146 -2.22 -10.58 8.99
C GLU A 146 -2.10 -11.17 7.59
N ILE A 147 -1.26 -10.60 6.73
CA ILE A 147 -1.20 -10.92 5.30
C ILE A 147 -0.14 -11.97 5.01
N GLU A 148 -0.56 -13.03 4.33
CA GLU A 148 0.31 -14.12 3.88
C GLU A 148 1.04 -13.77 2.57
N GLY A 149 2.25 -14.30 2.41
CA GLY A 149 3.01 -14.18 1.16
C GLY A 149 3.78 -12.87 0.99
N LEU A 150 3.92 -12.07 2.04
CA LEU A 150 4.91 -11.00 2.11
C LEU A 150 6.29 -11.60 2.40
N ALA A 151 7.30 -11.16 1.66
CA ALA A 151 8.69 -11.57 1.85
C ALA A 151 9.37 -10.83 3.01
N CYS A 152 8.99 -9.56 3.24
CA CYS A 152 9.51 -8.72 4.30
C CYS A 152 8.58 -7.53 4.56
N ALA A 153 8.58 -7.01 5.78
CA ALA A 153 7.92 -5.76 6.14
C ALA A 153 8.89 -4.72 6.74
N ILE A 154 8.84 -3.49 6.22
CA ILE A 154 9.75 -2.41 6.59
C ILE A 154 8.92 -1.26 7.18
N ALA A 155 9.03 -1.06 8.50
CA ALA A 155 8.27 -0.05 9.23
C ALA A 155 9.16 1.12 9.67
N PHE A 156 8.98 2.28 9.05
CA PHE A 156 9.67 3.52 9.43
C PHE A 156 8.81 4.35 10.40
N TYR A 157 9.28 4.48 11.64
CA TYR A 157 8.77 5.39 12.69
C TYR A 157 7.23 5.37 12.85
N GLY A 158 6.63 4.19 12.76
CA GLY A 158 5.21 3.99 12.99
C GLY A 158 4.81 4.08 14.47
N THR A 159 3.57 4.48 14.72
CA THR A 159 3.00 4.40 16.06
C THR A 159 2.72 2.94 16.39
N ILE A 160 3.36 2.40 17.42
CA ILE A 160 3.21 0.98 17.79
C ILE A 160 2.10 0.73 18.82
N ARG A 161 1.60 1.76 19.50
CA ARG A 161 0.50 1.66 20.47
C ARG A 161 -0.55 2.70 20.14
N TYR A 162 -1.78 2.26 19.92
CA TYR A 162 -2.91 3.16 19.84
C TYR A 162 -3.26 3.67 21.24
N GLY A 163 -3.62 4.96 21.34
CA GLY A 163 -4.02 5.55 22.62
C GLY A 163 -5.34 4.94 23.12
N GLU A 164 -6.28 4.73 22.21
CA GLU A 164 -7.53 4.01 22.43
C GLU A 164 -7.82 3.13 21.21
N THR A 165 -8.29 1.90 21.46
CA THR A 165 -8.77 1.00 20.41
C THR A 165 -10.19 1.38 19.98
N SER A 166 -10.52 1.15 18.71
CA SER A 166 -11.87 1.39 18.16
C SER A 166 -12.19 0.36 17.08
N ASP A 167 -13.41 0.36 16.56
CA ASP A 167 -13.80 -0.52 15.43
C ASP A 167 -12.89 -0.33 14.21
N ARG A 168 -12.34 0.88 14.00
CA ARG A 168 -11.39 1.18 12.92
C ARG A 168 -9.96 0.77 13.26
N LYS A 169 -9.63 0.71 14.54
CA LYS A 169 -8.27 0.48 15.06
C LYS A 169 -8.34 -0.51 16.22
N PRO A 170 -8.68 -1.78 15.95
CA PRO A 170 -9.04 -2.74 16.99
C PRO A 170 -7.84 -3.29 17.75
N VAL A 171 -6.66 -3.34 17.12
CA VAL A 171 -5.44 -3.95 17.69
C VAL A 171 -4.26 -3.02 17.47
N SER A 172 -3.47 -2.77 18.52
CA SER A 172 -2.25 -1.99 18.39
C SER A 172 -1.16 -2.77 17.63
N PRO A 173 -0.35 -2.12 16.77
CA PRO A 173 0.72 -2.81 16.04
C PRO A 173 1.71 -3.56 16.94
N HIS A 174 1.99 -3.06 18.14
CA HIS A 174 2.79 -3.75 19.16
C HIS A 174 2.23 -5.13 19.51
N ASP A 175 0.92 -5.24 19.67
CA ASP A 175 0.27 -6.49 20.07
C ASP A 175 0.13 -7.43 18.86
N ALA A 176 -0.15 -6.86 17.67
CA ALA A 176 -0.17 -7.61 16.42
C ALA A 176 1.20 -8.24 16.09
N ALA A 177 2.31 -7.56 16.42
CA ALA A 177 3.67 -8.01 16.14
C ALA A 177 4.05 -9.36 16.78
N GLN A 178 3.25 -9.90 17.70
CA GLN A 178 3.43 -11.27 18.19
C GLN A 178 3.11 -12.33 17.12
N ASN A 179 2.37 -11.94 16.08
CA ASN A 179 1.88 -12.82 15.01
C ASN A 179 2.53 -12.52 13.65
N LEU A 180 3.75 -11.95 13.64
CA LEU A 180 4.45 -11.66 12.38
C LEU A 180 4.64 -12.93 11.54
N LYS A 181 4.23 -12.85 10.28
CA LYS A 181 4.25 -13.92 9.27
C LYS A 181 5.44 -13.79 8.32
N CYS A 182 6.10 -12.64 8.33
CA CYS A 182 7.30 -12.37 7.56
C CYS A 182 8.37 -11.65 8.41
N PRO A 183 9.65 -11.74 8.00
CA PRO A 183 10.76 -11.00 8.62
C PRO A 183 10.60 -9.48 8.55
#